data_AF-A0A447TCW7-F1
#
_entry.id   AF-A0A447TCW7-F1
#
_cell.length_a   1.000
_cell.length_b   1.000
_cell.length_c   1.000
_cell.angle_alpha   90.00
_cell.angle_beta   90.00
_cell.angle_gamma   90.00
#
_symmetry.space_group_name_H-M   'P 1'
#
loop_
_entity.id
_entity.type
_entity.pdbx_description
1 polymer ?
#
loop_
_entity_poly.entity_id
_entity_poly.type
_entity_poly.pdbx_seq_one_letter_code
_entity_poly.pdbx_strand_id
1 'polypeptide(L)'
;MTLAGLLNAPARALSLALDASLPALDGGAAKAGVDQAEAQRLAALAAYEKALQNGFREVAGALSQRQALAEEKQARQAALASAEGSLRLAEARYRQGLDGYLSLLEAQRTAQAARLQWVGAHLAEAENMAALYRSLGGGLES
;
A
#
# COMPACT_ATOMS: atom_id res chain seq x y z
N MET A 1 -11.54 -37.99 67.72
CA MET A 1 -12.16 -36.72 67.28
C MET A 1 -12.85 -37.01 65.96
N THR A 2 -14.17 -37.17 66.01
CA THR A 2 -14.98 -37.83 64.97
C THR A 2 -15.37 -36.85 63.87
N LEU A 3 -15.46 -37.35 62.63
CA LEU A 3 -15.92 -36.68 61.41
C LEU A 3 -17.23 -35.85 61.58
N ALA A 4 -18.01 -36.11 62.62
CA ALA A 4 -19.28 -35.45 62.92
C ALA A 4 -19.19 -33.93 63.19
N GLY A 5 -18.02 -33.41 63.63
CA GLY A 5 -17.87 -31.98 63.93
C GLY A 5 -17.78 -31.08 62.68
N LEU A 6 -17.39 -31.65 61.54
CA LEU A 6 -17.19 -30.91 60.29
C LEU A 6 -18.49 -30.78 59.46
N LEU A 7 -19.48 -31.65 59.70
CA LEU A 7 -20.82 -31.57 59.06
C LEU A 7 -21.80 -30.65 59.80
N ASN A 8 -21.44 -30.11 60.96
CA ASN A 8 -22.29 -29.20 61.74
C ASN A 8 -21.96 -27.71 61.54
N ALA A 9 -21.05 -27.38 60.61
CA ALA A 9 -20.92 -26.02 60.11
C ALA A 9 -22.16 -25.71 59.24
N PRO A 10 -22.77 -24.50 59.34
CA PRO A 10 -23.92 -24.17 58.52
C PRO A 10 -23.54 -24.41 57.06
N ALA A 11 -24.35 -25.16 56.31
CA ALA A 11 -24.07 -25.54 54.93
C ALA A 11 -23.59 -24.34 54.07
N ARG A 12 -24.06 -23.12 54.38
CA ARG A 12 -23.60 -21.85 53.79
C ARG A 12 -22.09 -21.60 53.94
N ALA A 13 -21.44 -21.94 55.04
CA ALA A 13 -20.00 -21.75 55.24
C ALA A 13 -19.16 -22.73 54.40
N LEU A 14 -19.64 -23.97 54.23
CA LEU A 14 -19.03 -24.94 53.32
C LEU A 14 -19.26 -24.53 51.85
N SER A 15 -20.46 -24.06 51.52
CA SER A 15 -20.79 -23.55 50.18
C SER A 15 -19.98 -22.30 49.83
N LEU A 16 -19.79 -21.36 50.76
CA LEU A 16 -18.96 -20.15 50.55
C LEU A 16 -17.49 -20.47 50.29
N ALA A 17 -16.98 -21.58 50.82
CA ALA A 17 -15.63 -22.06 50.55
C ALA A 17 -15.49 -22.71 49.16
N LEU A 18 -16.57 -23.29 48.62
CA LEU A 18 -16.62 -23.84 47.26
C LEU A 18 -16.98 -22.80 46.18
N ASP A 19 -17.73 -21.75 46.54
CA ASP A 19 -18.09 -20.64 45.65
C ASP A 19 -16.92 -19.70 45.37
N ALA A 20 -15.89 -19.74 46.23
CA ALA A 20 -14.56 -19.26 45.91
C ALA A 20 -13.88 -20.29 44.99
N SER A 21 -14.20 -20.25 43.69
CA SER A 21 -13.44 -20.95 42.66
C SER A 21 -11.99 -20.47 42.71
N LEU A 22 -11.18 -21.08 43.56
CA LEU A 22 -9.77 -20.78 43.71
C LEU A 22 -9.08 -21.19 42.41
N PRO A 23 -8.48 -20.25 41.65
CA PRO A 23 -7.73 -20.57 40.44
C PRO A 23 -6.59 -21.57 40.72
N ALA A 24 -6.16 -21.71 41.97
CA ALA A 24 -5.11 -22.65 42.37
C ALA A 24 -5.43 -24.14 42.10
N LEU A 25 -6.69 -24.51 41.85
CA LEU A 25 -7.12 -25.90 41.59
C LEU A 25 -7.45 -26.19 40.11
N ASP A 26 -7.27 -25.24 39.21
CA ASP A 26 -7.67 -25.34 37.79
C ASP A 26 -6.64 -26.06 36.88
N GLY A 27 -5.61 -26.68 37.48
CA GLY A 27 -4.56 -27.39 36.74
C GLY A 27 -3.66 -26.49 35.90
N GLY A 28 -3.68 -25.16 36.11
CA GLY A 28 -2.92 -24.19 35.32
C GLY A 28 -3.73 -23.54 34.20
N ALA A 29 -5.04 -23.77 34.11
CA ALA A 29 -5.90 -23.21 33.08
C ALA A 29 -5.94 -21.67 33.10
N ALA A 30 -6.00 -21.04 34.28
CA ALA A 30 -5.92 -19.58 34.38
C ALA A 30 -4.58 -19.04 33.88
N LYS A 31 -3.47 -19.74 34.18
CA LYS A 31 -2.14 -19.37 33.67
C LYS A 31 -2.08 -19.52 32.15
N ALA A 32 -2.57 -20.63 31.61
CA ALA A 32 -2.65 -20.84 30.16
C ALA A 32 -3.53 -19.78 29.47
N GLY A 33 -4.61 -19.34 30.12
CA GLY A 33 -5.45 -18.24 29.64
C GLY A 33 -4.73 -16.88 29.62
N VAL A 34 -3.93 -16.59 30.65
CA VAL A 34 -3.07 -15.39 30.67
C VAL A 34 -2.00 -15.49 29.58
N ASP A 35 -1.29 -16.62 29.48
CA ASP A 35 -0.26 -16.85 28.46
C ASP A 35 -0.86 -16.72 27.04
N GLN A 36 -2.08 -17.22 26.81
CA GLN A 36 -2.81 -17.04 25.55
C GLN A 36 -3.14 -15.56 25.29
N ALA A 37 -3.62 -14.82 26.29
CA ALA A 37 -3.94 -13.40 26.16
C ALA A 37 -2.68 -12.56 25.88
N GLU A 38 -1.55 -12.88 26.52
CA GLU A 38 -0.25 -12.25 26.24
C GLU A 38 0.23 -12.55 24.82
N ALA A 39 0.13 -13.80 24.37
CA ALA A 39 0.46 -14.17 23.00
C ALA A 39 -0.42 -13.44 21.97
N GLN A 40 -1.71 -13.31 22.23
CA GLN A 40 -2.63 -12.54 21.37
C GLN A 40 -2.27 -11.05 21.35
N ARG A 41 -1.90 -10.46 22.49
CA ARG A 41 -1.42 -9.07 22.57
C ARG A 41 -0.15 -8.88 21.74
N LEU A 42 0.83 -9.77 21.86
CA LEU A 42 2.06 -9.71 21.06
C LEU A 42 1.77 -9.85 19.56
N ALA A 43 0.85 -10.74 19.18
CA ALA A 43 0.42 -10.89 17.80
C ALA A 43 -0.25 -9.60 17.27
N ALA A 44 -1.10 -8.95 18.07
CA ALA A 44 -1.74 -7.69 17.71
C ALA A 44 -0.71 -6.55 17.55
N LEU A 45 0.29 -6.48 18.44
CA LEU A 45 1.38 -5.51 18.34
C LEU A 45 2.20 -5.74 17.07
N ALA A 46 2.58 -6.98 16.76
CA ALA A 46 3.31 -7.30 15.54
C ALA A 46 2.50 -6.98 14.27
N ALA A 47 1.19 -7.22 14.28
CA ALA A 47 0.31 -6.86 13.18
C ALA A 47 0.26 -5.34 12.96
N TYR A 48 0.17 -4.56 14.05
CA TYR A 48 0.22 -3.10 14.02
C TYR A 48 1.56 -2.59 13.46
N GLU A 49 2.68 -3.08 13.98
CA GLU A 49 4.02 -2.70 13.49
C GLU A 49 4.19 -3.01 12.00
N LYS A 50 3.69 -4.17 11.55
CA LYS A 50 3.71 -4.56 10.14
C LYS A 50 2.88 -3.62 9.27
N ALA A 51 1.69 -3.24 9.73
CA ALA A 51 0.84 -2.28 9.00
C ALA A 51 1.53 -0.92 8.87
N LEU A 52 2.15 -0.43 9.94
CA LEU A 52 2.92 0.82 9.94
C LEU A 52 4.10 0.76 8.96
N GLN A 53 4.90 -0.30 9.01
CA GLN A 53 6.04 -0.50 8.12
C GLN A 53 5.63 -0.57 6.64
N ASN A 54 4.49 -1.21 6.34
CA ASN A 54 3.97 -1.27 4.98
C ASN A 54 3.55 0.12 4.48
N GLY A 55 2.82 0.89 5.29
CA GLY A 55 2.44 2.27 4.94
C GLY A 55 3.65 3.14 4.64
N PHE A 56 4.68 3.11 5.50
CA PHE A 56 5.93 3.83 5.24
C PHE A 56 6.64 3.39 3.96
N ARG A 57 6.68 2.07 3.69
CA ARG A 57 7.30 1.54 2.46
C ARG A 57 6.57 2.02 1.21
N GLU A 58 5.25 2.03 1.22
CA GLU A 58 4.43 2.49 0.09
C GLU A 58 4.62 3.99 -0.17
N VAL A 59 4.61 4.83 0.87
CA VAL A 59 4.87 6.28 0.75
C VAL A 59 6.30 6.52 0.22
N ALA A 60 7.31 5.85 0.79
CA ALA A 60 8.69 5.97 0.35
C ALA A 60 8.87 5.53 -1.11
N GLY A 61 8.20 4.43 -1.52
CA GLY A 61 8.22 3.93 -2.89
C GLY A 61 7.54 4.89 -3.88
N ALA A 62 6.45 5.54 -3.49
CA ALA A 62 5.80 6.53 -4.34
C ALA A 62 6.65 7.81 -4.49
N LEU A 63 7.23 8.31 -3.39
CA LEU A 63 8.08 9.50 -3.39
C LEU A 63 9.40 9.29 -4.14
N SER A 64 10.01 8.10 -4.05
CA SER A 64 11.27 7.81 -4.74
C SER A 64 11.13 7.79 -6.26
N GLN A 65 9.96 7.40 -6.78
CA GLN A 65 9.69 7.39 -8.22
C GLN A 65 9.41 8.76 -8.81
N ARG A 66 9.02 9.75 -7.99
CA ARG A 66 8.58 11.07 -8.46
C ARG A 66 9.64 11.80 -9.29
N GLN A 67 10.90 11.75 -8.87
CA GLN A 67 11.98 12.41 -9.60
C GLN A 67 12.22 11.75 -10.97
N ALA A 68 12.30 10.42 -11.01
CA ALA A 68 12.49 9.68 -12.24
C ALA A 68 11.34 9.92 -13.25
N LEU A 69 10.09 9.97 -12.76
CA LEU A 69 8.93 10.29 -13.59
C LEU A 69 8.98 11.71 -14.16
N ALA A 70 9.44 12.68 -13.37
CA ALA A 70 9.60 14.06 -13.84
C ALA A 70 10.69 14.17 -14.94
N GLU A 71 11.81 13.49 -14.74
CA GLU A 71 12.90 13.42 -15.73
C GLU A 71 12.44 12.71 -17.01
N GLU A 72 11.73 11.58 -16.90
CA GLU A 72 11.17 10.88 -18.05
C GLU A 72 10.17 11.77 -18.82
N LYS A 73 9.25 12.44 -18.11
CA LYS A 73 8.27 13.34 -18.73
C LYS A 73 8.96 14.46 -19.53
N GLN A 74 10.00 15.07 -18.98
CA GLN A 74 10.77 16.09 -19.68
C GLN A 74 11.48 15.52 -20.93
N ALA A 75 12.07 14.33 -20.82
CA ALA A 75 12.70 13.66 -21.95
C ALA A 75 11.70 13.31 -23.06
N ARG A 76 10.50 12.78 -22.71
CA ARG A 76 9.44 12.50 -23.69
C ARG A 76 8.91 13.76 -24.34
N GLN A 77 8.81 14.87 -23.60
CA GLN A 77 8.39 16.16 -24.15
C GLN A 77 9.41 16.68 -25.19
N ALA A 78 10.71 16.59 -24.89
CA ALA A 78 11.75 16.97 -25.83
C ALA A 78 11.74 16.08 -27.10
N ALA A 79 11.53 14.77 -26.93
CA ALA A 79 11.40 13.82 -28.04
C ALA A 79 10.20 14.13 -28.93
N LEU A 80 9.04 14.47 -28.34
CA LEU A 80 7.85 14.89 -29.08
C LEU A 80 8.13 16.17 -29.88
N ALA A 81 8.72 17.19 -29.26
CA ALA A 81 9.03 18.46 -29.92
C ALA A 81 9.98 18.26 -31.12
N SER A 82 10.97 17.38 -30.97
CA SER A 82 11.90 17.01 -32.05
C SER A 82 11.18 16.29 -33.20
N ALA A 83 10.34 15.30 -32.88
CA ALA A 83 9.59 14.54 -33.89
C ALA A 83 8.59 15.43 -34.66
N GLU A 84 7.91 16.36 -33.96
CA GLU A 84 7.04 17.35 -34.59
C GLU A 84 7.81 18.34 -35.48
N GLY A 85 9.04 18.70 -35.08
CA GLY A 85 9.96 19.48 -35.92
C GLY A 85 10.32 18.78 -37.23
N SER A 86 10.68 17.50 -37.14
CA SER A 86 10.97 16.66 -38.31
C SER A 86 9.75 16.50 -39.23
N LEU A 87 8.55 16.33 -38.65
CA LEU A 87 7.31 16.29 -39.42
C LEU A 87 7.07 17.59 -40.20
N ARG A 88 7.22 18.76 -39.57
CA ARG A 88 7.08 20.05 -40.26
C ARG A 88 8.05 20.20 -41.43
N LEU A 89 9.29 19.73 -41.28
CA LEU A 89 10.27 19.71 -42.37
C LEU A 89 9.84 18.77 -43.50
N ALA A 90 9.41 17.55 -43.18
CA ALA A 90 8.93 16.59 -44.18
C ALA A 90 7.71 17.11 -44.95
N GLU A 91 6.77 17.76 -44.26
CA GLU A 91 5.62 18.42 -44.89
C GLU A 91 6.02 19.56 -45.83
N ALA A 92 7.05 20.34 -45.49
CA ALA A 92 7.56 21.38 -46.36
C ALA A 92 8.21 20.80 -47.62
N ARG A 93 9.06 19.77 -47.47
CA ARG A 93 9.73 19.11 -48.59
C ARG A 93 8.76 18.39 -49.52
N TYR A 94 7.78 17.69 -48.96
CA TYR A 94 6.73 17.04 -49.74
C TYR A 94 5.93 18.06 -50.57
N ARG A 95 5.51 19.19 -49.96
CA ARG A 95 4.80 20.26 -50.68
C ARG A 95 5.62 20.92 -51.78
N GLN A 96 6.94 20.96 -51.62
CA GLN A 96 7.86 21.46 -52.64
C GLN A 96 8.25 20.40 -53.68
N GLY A 97 7.76 19.15 -53.55
CA GLY A 97 8.10 18.05 -54.44
C GLY A 97 9.54 17.54 -54.29
N LEU A 98 10.23 17.90 -53.19
CA LEU A 98 11.62 17.52 -52.94
C LEU A 98 11.76 16.09 -52.38
N ASP A 99 10.78 15.65 -51.59
CA ASP A 99 10.71 14.31 -51.00
C ASP A 99 9.36 13.65 -51.32
N GLY A 100 9.35 12.32 -51.40
CA GLY A 100 8.15 11.53 -51.66
C GLY A 100 7.22 11.39 -50.45
N TYR A 101 5.96 10.99 -50.71
CA TYR A 101 4.94 10.81 -49.67
C TYR A 101 5.34 9.83 -48.55
N LEU A 102 6.15 8.82 -48.87
CA LEU A 102 6.63 7.85 -47.87
C LEU A 102 7.43 8.53 -46.74
N SER A 103 8.27 9.51 -47.06
CA SER A 103 9.05 10.26 -46.06
C SER A 103 8.13 11.06 -45.14
N LEU A 104 7.07 11.66 -45.69
CA LEU A 104 6.04 12.33 -44.90
C LEU A 104 5.32 11.35 -43.96
N LEU A 105 4.91 10.19 -44.46
CA LEU A 105 4.22 9.18 -43.67
C LEU A 105 5.09 8.63 -42.53
N GLU A 106 6.39 8.41 -42.79
CA GLU A 106 7.34 8.00 -41.75
C GLU A 106 7.49 9.06 -40.66
N ALA A 107 7.59 10.34 -41.05
CA ALA A 107 7.66 11.44 -40.10
C ALA A 107 6.36 11.57 -39.27
N GLN A 108 5.19 11.39 -39.89
CA GLN A 108 3.90 11.36 -39.21
C GLN A 108 3.83 10.22 -38.20
N ARG A 109 4.22 9.01 -38.61
CA ARG A 109 4.25 7.83 -37.73
C ARG A 109 5.17 8.05 -36.53
N THR A 110 6.33 8.68 -36.76
CA THR A 110 7.32 8.98 -35.71
C THR A 110 6.77 10.00 -34.72
N ALA A 111 6.17 11.09 -35.19
CA ALA A 111 5.53 12.10 -34.33
C ALA A 111 4.37 11.51 -33.53
N GLN A 112 3.54 10.66 -34.15
CA GLN A 112 2.44 9.99 -33.47
C GLN A 112 2.93 9.03 -32.37
N ALA A 113 3.99 8.26 -32.65
CA ALA A 113 4.60 7.39 -31.65
C ALA A 113 5.18 8.18 -30.48
N ALA A 114 5.89 9.29 -30.75
CA ALA A 114 6.42 10.17 -29.71
C ALA A 114 5.30 10.78 -28.85
N ARG A 115 4.17 11.15 -29.47
CA ARG A 115 3.00 11.68 -28.77
C ARG A 115 2.38 10.65 -27.83
N LEU A 116 2.22 9.41 -28.28
CA LEU A 116 1.72 8.32 -27.44
C LEU A 116 2.63 8.07 -26.23
N GLN A 117 3.96 8.11 -26.42
CA GLN A 117 4.93 7.97 -25.34
C GLN A 117 4.84 9.13 -24.33
N TRP A 118 4.68 10.37 -24.81
CA TRP A 118 4.49 11.53 -23.94
C TRP A 118 3.20 11.44 -23.12
N VAL A 119 2.09 11.03 -23.73
CA VAL A 119 0.82 10.77 -23.01
C VAL A 119 1.00 9.66 -21.98
N GLY A 120 1.72 8.58 -22.32
CA GLY A 120 2.05 7.50 -21.37
C GLY A 120 2.82 8.00 -20.14
N ALA A 121 3.76 8.92 -20.30
CA ALA A 121 4.48 9.52 -19.17
C ALA A 121 3.57 10.34 -18.24
N HIS A 122 2.59 11.07 -18.79
CA HIS A 122 1.59 11.76 -17.95
C HIS A 122 0.67 10.78 -17.22
N LEU A 123 0.31 9.66 -17.86
CA LEU A 123 -0.47 8.62 -17.19
C LEU A 123 0.30 8.03 -16.00
N ALA A 124 1.58 7.70 -16.18
CA ALA A 124 2.43 7.18 -15.12
C ALA A 124 2.57 8.16 -13.93
N GLU A 125 2.69 9.47 -14.21
CA GLU A 125 2.69 10.51 -13.18
C GLU A 125 1.35 10.55 -12.40
N ALA A 126 0.22 10.47 -13.11
CA ALA A 126 -1.10 10.44 -12.49
C ALA A 126 -1.31 9.18 -11.63
N GLU A 127 -0.84 8.03 -12.08
CA GLU A 127 -0.88 6.77 -11.33
C GLU A 127 -0.02 6.84 -10.07
N ASN A 128 1.19 7.42 -10.14
CA ASN A 128 2.04 7.65 -8.97
C ASN A 128 1.37 8.58 -7.96
N MET A 129 0.73 9.67 -8.42
CA MET A 129 -0.05 10.55 -7.55
C MET A 129 -1.23 9.83 -6.89
N ALA A 130 -1.98 9.02 -7.63
CA ALA A 130 -3.08 8.23 -7.09
C ALA A 130 -2.59 7.18 -6.08
N ALA A 131 -1.41 6.58 -6.29
CA ALA A 131 -0.78 5.66 -5.35
C ALA A 131 -0.36 6.38 -4.06
N LEU A 132 0.26 7.56 -4.16
CA LEU A 132 0.62 8.39 -3.01
C LEU A 132 -0.62 8.83 -2.22
N TYR A 133 -1.70 9.22 -2.90
CA TYR A 133 -2.96 9.57 -2.25
C TYR A 133 -3.53 8.40 -1.45
N ARG A 134 -3.51 7.19 -2.02
CA ARG A 134 -3.95 5.96 -1.33
C ARG A 134 -3.08 5.64 -0.12
N SER A 135 -1.75 5.70 -0.25
CA SER A 135 -0.83 5.34 0.83
C SER A 135 -0.87 6.35 2.00
N LEU A 136 -1.28 7.59 1.74
CA LEU A 136 -1.54 8.60 2.76
C LEU A 136 -2.93 8.49 3.42
N GLY A 137 -3.71 7.45 3.10
CA GLY A 137 -5.03 7.22 3.72
C GLY A 137 -6.22 7.73 2.91
N GLY A 138 -6.03 8.07 1.63
CA GLY A 138 -7.12 8.23 0.66
C GLY A 138 -8.14 9.34 0.96
N GLY A 139 -7.82 10.27 1.88
CA GLY A 139 -8.71 11.37 2.27
C GLY A 139 -9.85 11.00 3.23
N LEU A 140 -9.69 9.99 4.08
CA LEU A 140 -10.72 9.54 5.04
C LEU A 140 -11.04 10.53 6.20
N GLU A 141 -10.84 11.83 6.00
CA GLU A 141 -11.48 12.89 6.80
C GLU A 141 -12.44 13.69 5.91
N SER A 142 -13.67 13.19 5.78
CA SER A 142 -14.87 13.95 5.41
C SER A 142 -16.10 13.30 6.01
#